data_AF-A0A8X6QAE2-F1
#
_entry.id   AF-A0A8X6QAE2-F1
#
_cell.length_a   1.000
_cell.length_b   1.000
_cell.length_c   1.000
_cell.angle_alpha   90.00
_cell.angle_beta   90.00
_cell.angle_gamma   90.00
#
_symmetry.space_group_name_H-M   'P 1'
#
loop_
_entity.id
_entity.type
_entity.pdbx_description
1 polymer ?
#
loop_
_entity_poly.entity_id
_entity_poly.type
_entity_poly.pdbx_seq_one_letter_code
_entity_poly.pdbx_strand_id
1 'polypeptide(L)'
;MTSNITTLNRKKGNIKTQITKLSNWKEINDPADVAAHLTELKKLQKKFDDLKTEYFESAMDEEILEIEISLSEMDSDIQDLEVRFTTLLHNCKI
;
A
#
# COMPACT_ATOMS: atom_id res chain seq x y z
N MET A 1 -21.25 -18.12 2.63
CA MET A 1 -20.78 -16.78 3.04
C MET A 1 -19.57 -16.37 2.20
N THR A 2 -19.75 -16.12 0.89
CA THR A 2 -18.64 -15.81 -0.05
C THR A 2 -18.54 -14.30 -0.37
N SER A 3 -19.49 -13.51 0.12
CA SER A 3 -19.61 -12.08 -0.19
C SER A 3 -18.51 -11.21 0.44
N ASN A 4 -17.85 -11.68 1.51
CA ASN A 4 -16.86 -10.88 2.24
C ASN A 4 -15.49 -10.92 1.54
N ILE A 5 -14.96 -12.12 1.24
CA ILE A 5 -13.67 -12.30 0.56
C ILE A 5 -13.64 -11.64 -0.83
N THR A 6 -14.72 -11.73 -1.61
CA THR A 6 -14.81 -11.04 -2.92
C THR A 6 -14.67 -9.53 -2.77
N THR A 7 -15.29 -8.96 -1.73
CA THR A 7 -15.22 -7.53 -1.43
C THR A 7 -13.82 -7.12 -0.98
N LEU A 8 -13.20 -7.92 -0.12
CA LEU A 8 -11.82 -7.71 0.34
C LEU A 8 -10.83 -7.80 -0.84
N ASN A 9 -10.98 -8.78 -1.73
CA ASN A 9 -10.16 -8.90 -2.94
C ASN A 9 -10.30 -7.68 -3.87
N ARG A 10 -11.49 -7.09 -3.96
CA ARG A 10 -11.69 -5.84 -4.70
C ARG A 10 -11.00 -4.66 -4.03
N LYS A 11 -11.09 -4.54 -2.70
CA LYS A 11 -10.35 -3.52 -1.93
C LYS A 11 -8.84 -3.68 -2.13
N LYS A 12 -8.33 -4.90 -2.02
CA LYS A 12 -6.92 -5.27 -2.27
C LYS A 12 -6.45 -4.85 -3.66
N GLY A 13 -7.21 -5.18 -4.72
CA GLY A 13 -6.89 -4.78 -6.09
C GLY A 13 -6.83 -3.26 -6.29
N ASN A 14 -7.73 -2.51 -5.65
CA ASN A 14 -7.72 -1.05 -5.68
C ASN A 14 -6.51 -0.45 -4.96
N ILE A 15 -6.10 -1.01 -3.82
CA ILE A 15 -4.90 -0.59 -3.09
C ILE A 15 -3.65 -0.91 -3.93
N LYS A 16 -3.54 -2.13 -4.47
CA LYS A 16 -2.43 -2.54 -5.34
C LYS A 16 -2.26 -1.62 -6.54
N THR A 17 -3.36 -1.22 -7.19
CA THR A 17 -3.32 -0.26 -8.30
C THR A 17 -2.80 1.12 -7.87
N GLN A 18 -3.13 1.59 -6.67
CA GLN A 18 -2.61 2.84 -6.13
C GLN A 18 -1.11 2.74 -5.81
N ILE A 19 -0.67 1.63 -5.20
CA ILE A 19 0.75 1.34 -4.98
C ILE A 19 1.50 1.40 -6.31
N THR A 20 1.05 0.66 -7.33
CA THR A 20 1.67 0.64 -8.65
C THR A 20 1.77 2.04 -9.29
N LYS A 21 0.76 2.89 -9.10
CA LYS A 21 0.81 4.28 -9.58
C LYS A 21 1.88 5.10 -8.87
N LEU A 22 1.97 4.99 -7.55
CA LEU A 22 3.00 5.67 -6.74
C LEU A 22 4.41 5.13 -7.08
N SER A 23 4.58 3.83 -7.29
CA SER A 23 5.86 3.24 -7.70
C SER A 23 6.33 3.73 -9.07
N ASN A 24 5.41 3.88 -10.01
CA ASN A 24 5.71 4.37 -11.35
C ASN A 24 5.80 5.90 -11.45
N TRP A 25 5.55 6.62 -10.36
CA TRP A 25 5.76 8.07 -10.35
C TRP A 25 7.23 8.37 -10.65
N LYS A 26 7.43 9.25 -11.64
CA LYS A 26 8.75 9.70 -12.07
C LYS A 26 9.15 10.87 -11.21
N GLU A 27 10.33 10.76 -10.63
CA GLU A 27 10.84 11.74 -9.69
C GLU A 27 10.95 13.11 -10.35
N ILE A 28 10.19 14.05 -9.83
CA ILE A 28 10.35 15.48 -10.10
C ILE A 28 11.01 16.05 -8.85
N ASN A 29 12.07 16.84 -9.01
CA ASN A 29 12.75 17.54 -7.92
C ASN A 29 11.90 18.73 -7.41
N ASP A 30 10.63 18.47 -7.06
CA ASP A 30 9.72 19.41 -6.42
C ASP A 30 9.37 18.87 -5.02
N PRO A 31 9.86 19.52 -3.94
CA PRO A 31 9.55 19.11 -2.58
C PRO A 31 8.04 19.09 -2.26
N ALA A 32 7.23 19.96 -2.89
CA ALA A 32 5.79 19.98 -2.66
C ALA A 32 5.11 18.74 -3.27
N ASP A 33 5.53 18.34 -4.47
CA ASP A 33 5.04 17.13 -5.15
C ASP A 33 5.42 15.87 -4.37
N VAL A 34 6.69 15.75 -3.95
CA VAL A 34 7.16 14.62 -3.11
C VAL A 34 6.38 14.54 -1.80
N ALA A 35 6.12 15.68 -1.13
CA ALA A 35 5.36 15.71 0.11
C ALA A 35 3.88 15.31 -0.07
N ALA A 36 3.27 15.66 -1.21
CA ALA A 36 1.92 15.23 -1.57
C ALA A 36 1.87 13.70 -1.74
N HIS A 37 2.81 13.12 -2.50
CA HIS A 37 2.91 11.68 -2.71
C HIS A 37 3.16 10.92 -1.40
N LEU A 38 4.00 11.44 -0.51
CA LEU A 38 4.20 10.86 0.83
C LEU A 38 2.92 10.90 1.68
N THR A 39 2.14 11.97 1.58
CA THR A 39 0.84 12.09 2.27
C THR A 39 -0.18 11.09 1.72
N GLU A 40 -0.19 10.88 0.41
CA GLU A 40 -1.02 9.86 -0.23
C GLU A 40 -0.62 8.44 0.20
N LEU A 41 0.68 8.15 0.22
CA LEU A 41 1.21 6.86 0.68
C LEU A 41 0.79 6.57 2.12
N LYS A 42 0.89 7.53 3.04
CA LYS A 42 0.45 7.35 4.44
C LYS A 42 -1.05 7.05 4.56
N LYS A 43 -1.88 7.70 3.75
CA LYS A 43 -3.32 7.39 3.68
C LYS A 43 -3.56 5.98 3.13
N LEU A 44 -2.75 5.55 2.16
CA LEU A 44 -2.83 4.22 1.56
C LEU A 44 -2.41 3.13 2.54
N GLN A 45 -1.32 3.36 3.29
CA GLN A 45 -0.82 2.47 4.34
C GLN A 45 -1.91 2.23 5.40
N LYS A 46 -2.56 3.28 5.90
CA LYS A 46 -3.67 3.11 6.84
C LYS A 46 -4.81 2.25 6.28
N LYS A 47 -5.23 2.48 5.03
CA LYS A 47 -6.26 1.65 4.38
C LYS A 47 -5.80 0.20 4.20
N PHE A 48 -4.51 -0.01 3.99
CA PHE A 48 -3.92 -1.33 3.86
C PHE A 48 -3.88 -2.07 5.20
N ASP A 49 -3.55 -1.38 6.30
CA ASP A 49 -3.61 -1.92 7.65
C ASP A 49 -5.04 -2.33 8.03
N ASP A 50 -6.03 -1.45 7.77
CA ASP A 50 -7.45 -1.77 7.98
C ASP A 50 -7.85 -3.03 7.18
N LEU A 51 -7.42 -3.13 5.91
CA LEU A 51 -7.69 -4.29 5.06
C LEU A 51 -7.03 -5.58 5.58
N LYS A 52 -5.79 -5.52 6.07
CA LYS A 52 -5.10 -6.67 6.69
C LYS A 52 -5.94 -7.21 7.85
N THR A 53 -6.37 -6.34 8.76
CA THR A 53 -7.24 -6.72 9.89
C THR A 53 -8.54 -7.37 9.40
N GLU A 54 -9.23 -6.77 8.43
CA GLU A 54 -10.48 -7.34 7.88
C GLU A 54 -10.29 -8.74 7.27
N TYR A 55 -9.14 -9.00 6.61
CA TYR A 55 -8.81 -10.32 6.07
C TYR A 55 -8.59 -11.35 7.18
N PHE A 56 -7.79 -11.02 8.20
CA PHE A 56 -7.52 -11.95 9.30
C PHE A 56 -8.77 -12.28 10.12
N GLU A 57 -9.72 -11.35 10.23
CA GLU A 57 -11.01 -11.60 10.89
C GLU A 57 -11.96 -12.46 10.04
N SER A 58 -11.76 -12.52 8.72
CA SER A 58 -12.70 -13.15 7.77
C SER A 58 -12.20 -14.44 7.12
N ALA A 59 -10.90 -14.72 7.17
CA ALA A 59 -10.28 -15.84 6.47
C ALA A 59 -10.49 -17.17 7.22
N MET A 60 -10.75 -18.24 6.46
CA MET A 60 -10.66 -19.61 6.95
C MET A 60 -9.21 -20.10 6.83
N ASP A 61 -8.76 -20.99 7.73
CA ASP A 61 -7.36 -21.42 7.85
C ASP A 61 -6.69 -21.83 6.52
N GLU A 62 -7.44 -22.47 5.60
CA GLU A 62 -6.93 -22.91 4.30
C GLU A 62 -6.62 -21.77 3.31
N GLU A 63 -7.24 -20.60 3.46
CA GLU A 63 -7.03 -19.42 2.59
C GLU A 63 -6.02 -18.42 3.18
N ILE A 64 -5.67 -18.56 4.46
CA ILE A 64 -4.83 -17.60 5.19
C ILE A 64 -3.45 -17.46 4.56
N LEU A 65 -2.81 -18.56 4.17
CA LEU A 65 -1.41 -18.54 3.72
C LEU A 65 -1.21 -17.77 2.40
N GLU A 66 -2.13 -17.93 1.44
CA GLU A 66 -2.08 -17.18 0.18
C GLU A 66 -2.40 -15.69 0.38
N ILE A 67 -3.32 -15.39 1.30
CA ILE A 67 -3.67 -14.02 1.67
C ILE A 67 -2.46 -13.34 2.35
N GLU A 68 -1.83 -14.02 3.31
CA GLU A 68 -0.65 -13.53 4.04
C GLU A 68 0.52 -13.22 3.12
N ILE A 69 0.88 -14.14 2.20
CA ILE A 69 1.96 -13.93 1.24
C ILE A 69 1.70 -12.65 0.44
N SER A 70 0.50 -12.53 -0.12
CA SER A 70 0.20 -11.41 -1.00
C SER A 70 0.01 -10.08 -0.26
N LEU A 71 -0.43 -10.09 1.00
CA LEU A 71 -0.43 -8.90 1.85
C LEU A 71 1.02 -8.52 2.23
N SER A 72 1.88 -9.49 2.53
CA SER A 72 3.29 -9.24 2.85
C SER A 72 4.04 -8.55 1.69
N GLU A 73 3.82 -9.01 0.45
CA GLU A 73 4.37 -8.35 -0.74
C GLU A 73 3.94 -6.88 -0.85
N MET A 74 2.65 -6.60 -0.64
CA MET A 74 2.13 -5.22 -0.68
C MET A 74 2.67 -4.35 0.46
N ASP A 75 2.92 -4.94 1.64
CA ASP A 75 3.52 -4.25 2.78
C ASP A 75 4.97 -3.84 2.46
N SER A 76 5.74 -4.76 1.86
CA SER A 76 7.10 -4.48 1.39
C SER A 76 7.12 -3.34 0.37
N ASP A 77 6.22 -3.37 -0.62
CA ASP A 77 6.12 -2.29 -1.62
C ASP A 77 5.83 -0.92 -0.97
N ILE A 78 4.95 -0.88 0.04
CA ILE A 78 4.63 0.36 0.76
C ILE A 78 5.85 0.88 1.52
N GLN A 79 6.59 -0.01 2.21
CA GLN A 79 7.79 0.36 2.96
C GLN A 79 8.89 0.90 2.03
N ASP A 80 9.11 0.26 0.88
CA ASP A 80 10.08 0.72 -0.11
C ASP A 80 9.73 2.12 -0.65
N LEU A 81 8.45 2.38 -0.91
CA LEU A 81 7.98 3.71 -1.31
C LEU A 81 8.17 4.76 -0.22
N GLU A 82 7.95 4.40 1.05
CA GLU A 82 8.11 5.32 2.17
C GLU A 82 9.58 5.75 2.29
N VAL A 83 10.50 4.79 2.21
CA VAL A 83 11.95 5.04 2.22
C VAL A 83 12.34 5.93 1.04
N ARG A 84 11.87 5.61 -0.17
CA ARG A 84 12.15 6.38 -1.38
C ARG A 84 11.67 7.83 -1.27
N PHE A 85 10.41 8.06 -0.95
CA PHE A 85 9.86 9.42 -0.84
C PHE A 85 10.50 10.22 0.28
N THR A 86 10.80 9.59 1.43
CA THR A 86 11.47 10.27 2.53
C THR A 86 12.89 10.69 2.15
N THR A 87 13.61 9.82 1.43
CA THR A 87 14.96 10.11 0.92
C THR A 87 14.93 11.26 -0.10
N LEU A 88 13.99 11.22 -1.06
CA LEU A 88 13.83 12.29 -2.05
C LEU A 88 13.48 13.63 -1.40
N LEU A 89 12.56 13.62 -0.42
CA LEU A 89 12.18 14.84 0.29
C LEU A 89 13.35 15.43 1.07
N HIS A 90 14.21 14.58 1.63
CA HIS A 90 15.45 15.03 2.29
C HIS A 90 16.40 15.67 1.27
N ASN A 91 16.63 15.03 0.12
CA ASN A 91 17.50 15.53 -0.93
C ASN A 91 16.99 16.83 -1.59
N CYS A 92 15.67 17.05 -1.63
CA CYS A 92 15.08 18.29 -2.14
C CYS A 92 15.21 19.48 -1.16
N LYS A 93 15.52 19.24 0.11
CA LYS A 93 15.63 20.27 1.16
C LYS A 93 17.07 20.74 1.40
N ILE A 94 18.05 20.12 0.74
CA ILE A 94 19.47 20.50 0.72
C ILE A 94 19.73 21.40 -0.49
#